data_AF-A0A3B8ZDD5-F1
#
_entry.id   AF-A0A3B8ZDD5-F1
#
_cell.length_a   1.000
_cell.length_b   1.000
_cell.length_c   1.000
_cell.angle_alpha   90.00
_cell.angle_beta   90.00
_cell.angle_gamma   90.00
#
_symmetry.space_group_name_H-M   'P 1'
#
loop_
_entity.id
_entity.type
_entity.pdbx_description
1 polymer ?
#
loop_
_entity_poly.entity_id
_entity_poly.type
_entity_poly.pdbx_seq_one_letter_code
_entity_poly.pdbx_strand_id
1 'polypeptide(L)'
;MGIQPGDRLLSESDSLFDLSGPAPLNMRVTGLLARTGTSDDEAVLCDLETTWLIEGIGHGHAIQGDAAEENHQHSSGRQYLQAHQEVTDENVNSFHFHGKRSQFPITALIALPTSDKSEALLLGRYLAPDQTLQMIRPIEVVQELLHVISHLRRLFDLSILLLTMATALLAALVLMLSLRLRQREMRTFYLLGCSRGKAVQVVATQLLLVVLIAVSLSFLAASAVSPGLEWLFIRLMST
;
A
#
# COMPACT_ATOMS: atom_id res chain seq x y z
N MET A 1 -16.81 -6.48 -2.66
CA MET A 1 -17.75 -5.64 -3.42
C MET A 1 -19.21 -6.09 -3.30
N GLY A 2 -19.56 -7.40 -3.26
CA GLY A 2 -20.97 -7.82 -3.04
C GLY A 2 -21.95 -7.41 -4.15
N ILE A 3 -21.41 -7.03 -5.31
CA ILE A 3 -22.12 -6.53 -6.48
C ILE A 3 -22.57 -7.68 -7.39
N GLN A 4 -23.66 -7.46 -8.11
CA GLN A 4 -24.24 -8.37 -9.09
C GLN A 4 -24.38 -7.70 -10.46
N PRO A 5 -24.44 -8.46 -11.56
CA PRO A 5 -24.81 -7.91 -12.86
C PRO A 5 -26.16 -7.18 -12.78
N GLY A 6 -26.22 -5.97 -13.33
CA GLY A 6 -27.36 -5.06 -13.23
C GLY A 6 -27.23 -3.99 -12.14
N ASP A 7 -26.32 -4.18 -11.17
CA ASP A 7 -26.01 -3.15 -10.17
C ASP A 7 -25.34 -1.93 -10.81
N ARG A 8 -25.24 -0.86 -10.01
CA ARG A 8 -24.67 0.41 -10.41
C ARG A 8 -23.39 0.72 -9.63
N LEU A 9 -22.39 1.22 -10.36
CA LEU A 9 -21.15 1.72 -9.81
C LEU A 9 -20.98 3.18 -10.25
N LEU A 10 -20.90 4.08 -9.28
CA LEU A 10 -20.72 5.50 -9.53
C LEU A 10 -19.21 5.80 -9.58
N SER A 11 -18.75 6.53 -10.60
CA SER A 11 -17.38 7.04 -10.61
C SER A 11 -17.24 8.19 -9.61
N GLU A 12 -16.06 8.35 -9.01
CA GLU A 12 -15.75 9.51 -8.19
C GLU A 12 -15.04 10.58 -9.03
N SER A 13 -15.18 11.85 -8.64
CA SER A 13 -14.37 12.94 -9.20
C SER A 13 -13.00 12.96 -8.52
N ASP A 14 -11.99 13.49 -9.23
CA ASP A 14 -10.63 13.64 -8.71
C ASP A 14 -10.57 14.52 -7.44
N SER A 15 -11.53 15.46 -7.31
CA SER A 15 -11.70 16.29 -6.12
C SER A 15 -13.17 16.48 -5.76
N LEU A 16 -13.51 16.30 -4.48
CA LEU A 16 -14.84 16.58 -3.92
C LEU A 16 -15.20 18.08 -3.94
N PHE A 17 -14.21 18.95 -4.13
CA PHE A 17 -14.39 20.41 -4.18
C PHE A 17 -14.36 20.97 -5.59
N ASP A 18 -14.09 20.14 -6.61
CA ASP A 18 -14.19 20.56 -8.00
C ASP A 18 -15.65 20.52 -8.45
N LEU A 19 -16.38 21.59 -8.12
CA LEU A 19 -17.78 21.79 -8.51
C LEU A 19 -17.95 22.02 -10.02
N SER A 20 -16.85 22.20 -10.75
CA SER A 20 -16.82 22.38 -12.21
C SER A 20 -16.32 21.16 -12.97
N GLY A 21 -15.86 20.12 -12.26
CA GLY A 21 -15.35 18.90 -12.84
C GLY A 21 -16.45 18.05 -13.50
N PRO A 22 -16.07 16.99 -14.22
CA PRO A 22 -17.03 16.07 -14.82
C PRO A 22 -17.95 15.46 -13.76
N ALA A 23 -19.25 15.40 -14.08
CA ALA A 23 -20.22 14.78 -13.19
C ALA A 23 -19.92 13.28 -13.05
N PRO A 24 -20.10 12.70 -11.84
CA PRO A 24 -20.01 11.27 -11.61
C PRO A 24 -20.80 10.45 -12.64
N LEU A 25 -20.14 9.50 -13.29
CA LEU A 25 -20.75 8.58 -14.24
C LEU A 25 -21.34 7.39 -13.50
N ASN A 26 -22.64 7.18 -13.66
CA ASN A 26 -23.39 6.06 -13.14
C ASN A 26 -23.29 4.85 -14.08
N MET A 27 -22.30 4.00 -13.85
CA MET A 27 -22.00 2.85 -14.71
C MET A 27 -22.84 1.63 -14.35
N ARG A 28 -23.27 0.88 -15.37
CA ARG A 28 -23.98 -0.39 -15.21
C ARG A 28 -22.99 -1.55 -15.18
N VAL A 29 -23.10 -2.42 -14.18
CA VAL A 29 -22.34 -3.68 -14.14
C VAL A 29 -22.95 -4.66 -15.14
N THR A 30 -22.21 -5.01 -16.18
CA THR A 30 -22.67 -5.93 -17.24
C THR A 30 -22.32 -7.39 -16.97
N GLY A 31 -21.34 -7.65 -16.12
CA GLY A 31 -20.90 -9.00 -15.79
C GLY A 31 -19.94 -9.01 -14.60
N LEU A 32 -19.72 -10.21 -14.07
CA LEU A 32 -18.75 -10.46 -13.00
C LEU A 32 -17.85 -11.62 -13.44
N LEU A 33 -16.54 -11.41 -13.41
CA LEU A 33 -15.57 -12.46 -13.68
C LEU A 33 -15.44 -13.40 -12.48
N ALA A 34 -15.08 -14.66 -12.74
CA ALA A 34 -14.85 -15.63 -11.68
C ALA A 34 -13.66 -15.20 -10.81
N ARG A 35 -13.78 -15.39 -9.49
CA ARG A 35 -12.71 -15.06 -8.56
C ARG A 35 -11.49 -15.92 -8.84
N THR A 36 -10.34 -15.26 -8.86
CA THR A 36 -9.02 -15.86 -9.09
C THR A 36 -8.18 -15.88 -7.82
N GLY A 37 -8.56 -15.11 -6.80
CA GLY A 37 -7.80 -14.95 -5.55
C GLY A 37 -6.57 -14.06 -5.69
N THR A 38 -6.42 -13.32 -6.79
CA THR A 38 -5.36 -12.34 -7.00
C THR A 38 -5.84 -10.93 -6.70
N SER A 39 -4.95 -9.93 -6.83
CA SER A 39 -5.31 -8.51 -6.75
C SER A 39 -6.38 -8.09 -7.78
N ASP A 40 -6.53 -8.84 -8.87
CA ASP A 40 -7.43 -8.49 -9.97
C ASP A 40 -8.90 -8.76 -9.62
N ASP A 41 -9.18 -9.47 -8.53
CA ASP A 41 -10.54 -9.74 -8.03
C ASP A 41 -11.29 -8.45 -7.62
N GLU A 42 -10.58 -7.33 -7.48
CA GLU A 42 -11.13 -6.01 -7.17
C GLU A 42 -11.08 -5.04 -8.37
N ALA A 43 -10.56 -5.49 -9.52
CA ALA A 43 -10.44 -4.64 -10.70
C ALA A 43 -11.81 -4.39 -11.37
N VAL A 44 -12.01 -3.15 -11.83
CA VAL A 44 -13.14 -2.76 -12.68
C VAL A 44 -12.63 -2.57 -14.10
N LEU A 45 -13.20 -3.30 -15.06
CA LEU A 45 -12.84 -3.23 -16.47
C LEU A 45 -13.93 -2.48 -17.23
N CYS A 46 -13.54 -1.46 -17.98
CA CYS A 46 -14.41 -0.71 -18.88
C CYS A 46 -13.67 -0.42 -20.20
N ASP A 47 -14.39 0.09 -21.20
CA ASP A 47 -13.78 0.53 -22.45
C ASP A 47 -13.10 1.90 -22.31
N LEU A 48 -12.35 2.29 -23.34
CA LEU A 48 -11.63 3.58 -23.35
C LEU A 48 -12.62 4.74 -23.37
N GLU A 49 -13.73 4.62 -24.10
CA GLU A 49 -14.78 5.62 -24.18
C GLU A 49 -15.39 5.95 -22.81
N THR A 50 -15.67 4.95 -22.00
CA THR A 50 -16.14 5.08 -20.62
C THR A 50 -15.09 5.78 -19.76
N THR A 51 -13.81 5.39 -19.91
CA THR A 51 -12.71 6.03 -19.19
C THR A 51 -12.61 7.53 -19.54
N TRP A 52 -12.65 7.88 -20.82
CA TRP A 52 -12.62 9.27 -21.28
C TRP A 52 -13.87 10.07 -20.89
N LEU A 53 -15.01 9.41 -20.73
CA LEU A 53 -16.23 10.03 -20.20
C LEU A 53 -16.07 10.35 -18.71
N ILE A 54 -15.46 9.45 -17.93
CA ILE A 54 -15.12 9.69 -16.51
C ILE A 54 -14.12 10.85 -16.38
N GLU A 55 -13.13 10.93 -17.27
CA GLU A 55 -12.17 12.04 -17.34
C GLU A 55 -12.78 13.37 -17.84
N GLY A 56 -14.04 13.37 -18.29
CA GLY A 56 -14.74 14.57 -18.76
C GLY A 56 -14.40 15.02 -20.19
N ILE A 57 -13.71 14.20 -20.98
CA ILE A 57 -13.37 14.48 -22.38
C ILE A 57 -14.62 14.43 -23.26
N GLY A 58 -15.59 13.60 -22.90
CA GLY A 58 -16.90 13.51 -23.55
C GLY A 58 -18.05 13.89 -22.62
N HIS A 59 -19.21 14.17 -23.19
CA HIS A 59 -20.45 14.31 -22.44
C HIS A 59 -21.70 14.09 -23.30
N GLY A 60 -22.79 13.71 -22.63
CA GLY A 60 -24.13 13.58 -23.20
C GLY A 60 -24.92 14.87 -23.10
N HIS A 61 -25.69 15.20 -24.13
CA HIS A 61 -26.69 16.27 -24.08
C HIS A 61 -28.09 15.72 -23.88
N ALA A 62 -28.91 16.40 -23.09
CA ALA A 62 -30.34 16.15 -23.08
C ALA A 62 -30.93 16.50 -24.45
N ILE A 63 -31.66 15.55 -25.06
CA ILE A 63 -32.44 15.83 -26.26
C ILE A 63 -33.53 16.82 -25.85
N GLN A 64 -33.46 18.04 -26.39
CA GLN A 64 -34.42 19.09 -26.10
C GLN A 64 -35.76 18.74 -26.74
N GLY A 65 -36.64 18.06 -25.99
CA GLY A 65 -38.02 17.82 -26.39
C GLY A 65 -38.89 19.03 -26.02
N ASP A 66 -39.46 19.68 -27.04
CA ASP A 66 -40.63 20.58 -27.01
C ASP A 66 -40.96 21.26 -25.67
N ALA A 67 -40.08 22.17 -25.23
CA ALA A 67 -40.50 23.26 -24.34
C ALA A 67 -40.70 24.49 -25.23
N ALA A 68 -41.97 24.81 -25.44
CA ALA A 68 -42.44 25.98 -26.15
C ALA A 68 -41.69 27.25 -25.75
N GLU A 69 -41.54 28.11 -26.75
CA GLU A 69 -41.26 29.55 -26.68
C GLU A 69 -41.36 30.16 -25.27
N GLU A 70 -40.23 30.56 -24.68
CA GLU A 70 -40.17 31.85 -23.97
C GLU A 70 -38.74 32.26 -23.59
N ASN A 71 -38.44 33.50 -23.96
CA ASN A 71 -37.39 34.39 -23.46
C ASN A 71 -35.93 34.18 -23.92
N HIS A 72 -35.58 34.96 -24.95
CA HIS A 72 -34.23 35.44 -25.22
C HIS A 72 -33.72 36.32 -24.07
N GLN A 73 -33.23 35.71 -22.99
CA GLN A 73 -32.42 36.43 -22.00
C GLN A 73 -31.24 35.55 -21.59
N HIS A 74 -30.09 35.79 -22.22
CA HIS A 74 -28.73 35.48 -21.76
C HIS A 74 -28.64 34.50 -20.57
N SER A 75 -28.74 33.20 -20.86
CA SER A 75 -28.43 32.14 -19.89
C SER A 75 -27.19 31.37 -20.33
N SER A 76 -26.06 32.06 -20.46
CA SER A 76 -24.74 31.46 -20.69
C SER A 76 -24.24 30.60 -19.52
N GLY A 77 -25.00 30.50 -18.42
CA GLY A 77 -24.62 29.75 -17.21
C GLY A 77 -25.44 28.47 -16.93
N ARG A 78 -26.42 28.09 -17.77
CA ARG A 78 -27.30 26.92 -17.48
C ARG A 78 -26.95 25.63 -18.22
N GLN A 79 -26.01 25.68 -19.16
CA GLN A 79 -25.71 24.56 -20.05
C GLN A 79 -24.91 23.42 -19.37
N TYR A 80 -24.37 23.66 -18.17
CA TYR A 80 -23.62 22.68 -17.39
C TYR A 80 -24.49 21.73 -16.53
N LEU A 81 -25.81 21.93 -16.46
CA LEU A 81 -26.66 21.28 -15.44
C LEU A 81 -27.41 20.02 -15.91
N GLN A 82 -27.28 19.60 -17.17
CA GLN A 82 -28.01 18.43 -17.69
C GLN A 82 -27.16 17.53 -18.59
N ALA A 83 -25.91 17.27 -18.19
CA ALA A 83 -25.19 16.15 -18.77
C ALA A 83 -25.84 14.85 -18.29
N HIS A 84 -26.17 13.93 -19.20
CA HIS A 84 -26.61 12.60 -18.81
C HIS A 84 -25.50 11.91 -18.02
N GLN A 85 -25.80 11.51 -16.79
CA GLN A 85 -24.87 10.80 -15.90
C GLN A 85 -24.87 9.29 -16.16
N GLU A 86 -25.64 8.81 -17.14
CA GLU A 86 -25.75 7.39 -17.48
C GLU A 86 -25.88 7.24 -18.98
N VAL A 87 -25.10 6.32 -19.56
CA VAL A 87 -25.20 5.94 -20.97
C VAL A 87 -26.15 4.74 -21.09
N THR A 88 -27.18 4.88 -21.93
CA THR A 88 -28.17 3.85 -22.27
C THR A 88 -28.27 3.70 -23.79
N ASP A 89 -28.90 2.62 -24.24
CA ASP A 89 -29.06 2.36 -25.69
C ASP A 89 -29.90 3.46 -26.37
N GLU A 90 -30.80 4.10 -25.63
CA GLU A 90 -31.65 5.19 -26.12
C GLU A 90 -30.90 6.53 -26.24
N ASN A 91 -29.94 6.80 -25.33
CA ASN A 91 -29.28 8.10 -25.25
C ASN A 91 -27.83 8.11 -25.76
N VAL A 92 -27.25 6.95 -26.11
CA VAL A 92 -25.84 6.86 -26.54
C VAL A 92 -25.49 7.82 -27.68
N ASN A 93 -26.44 8.09 -28.58
CA ASN A 93 -26.26 9.01 -29.70
C ASN A 93 -26.21 10.49 -29.28
N SER A 94 -26.59 10.83 -28.05
CA SER A 94 -26.49 12.19 -27.50
C SER A 94 -25.12 12.49 -26.88
N PHE A 95 -24.26 11.47 -26.74
CA PHE A 95 -22.90 11.61 -26.26
C PHE A 95 -21.93 11.91 -27.40
N HIS A 96 -21.02 12.84 -27.15
CA HIS A 96 -19.93 13.15 -28.07
C HIS A 96 -18.67 13.50 -27.30
N PHE A 97 -17.52 13.37 -27.98
CA PHE A 97 -16.21 13.67 -27.44
C PHE A 97 -15.64 14.94 -28.05
N HIS A 98 -14.97 15.75 -27.23
CA HIS A 98 -14.32 16.99 -27.67
C HIS A 98 -12.92 16.69 -28.19
N GLY A 99 -12.76 16.74 -29.51
CA GLY A 99 -11.46 16.59 -30.16
C GLY A 99 -11.31 15.29 -30.95
N LYS A 100 -10.07 14.94 -31.28
CA LYS A 100 -9.75 13.75 -32.07
C LYS A 100 -9.37 12.60 -31.15
N ARG A 101 -9.99 11.43 -31.33
CA ARG A 101 -9.71 10.22 -30.54
C ARG A 101 -8.23 9.84 -30.46
N SER A 102 -7.45 10.11 -31.52
CA SER A 102 -6.01 9.82 -31.55
C SER A 102 -5.18 10.70 -30.61
N GLN A 103 -5.78 11.70 -29.98
CA GLN A 103 -5.13 12.64 -29.05
C GLN A 103 -5.56 12.40 -27.59
N PHE A 104 -6.52 11.51 -27.35
CA PHE A 104 -7.01 11.23 -26.01
C PHE A 104 -5.96 10.42 -25.23
N PRO A 105 -5.86 10.66 -23.91
CA PRO A 105 -4.81 10.07 -23.10
C PRO A 105 -5.01 8.56 -22.97
N ILE A 106 -3.88 7.85 -23.01
CA ILE A 106 -3.75 6.45 -22.63
C ILE A 106 -2.55 6.38 -21.71
N THR A 107 -2.80 6.04 -20.45
CA THR A 107 -1.77 6.06 -19.39
C THR A 107 -0.90 4.81 -19.40
N ALA A 108 -1.48 3.67 -19.78
CA ALA A 108 -0.80 2.38 -19.82
C ALA A 108 -1.35 1.48 -20.92
N LEU A 109 -0.49 0.56 -21.39
CA LEU A 109 -0.87 -0.47 -22.34
C LEU A 109 -0.25 -1.80 -21.92
N ILE A 110 -1.07 -2.86 -21.90
CA ILE A 110 -0.60 -4.23 -21.71
C ILE A 110 -0.22 -4.79 -23.07
N ALA A 111 1.08 -4.98 -23.31
CA ALA A 111 1.56 -5.65 -24.50
C ALA A 111 1.60 -7.17 -24.26
N LEU A 112 0.99 -7.95 -25.16
CA LEU A 112 0.98 -9.41 -25.12
C LEU A 112 1.83 -9.97 -26.28
N PRO A 113 3.16 -10.07 -26.11
CA PRO A 113 4.04 -10.61 -27.14
C PRO A 113 3.74 -12.09 -27.42
N THR A 114 3.87 -12.52 -28.68
CA THR A 114 3.55 -13.89 -29.10
C THR A 114 4.73 -14.87 -28.97
N SER A 115 5.93 -14.35 -28.67
CA SER A 115 7.16 -15.13 -28.46
C SER A 115 8.20 -14.33 -27.68
N ASP A 116 9.12 -15.02 -27.02
CA ASP A 116 10.26 -14.44 -26.29
C ASP A 116 11.08 -13.49 -27.18
N LYS A 117 11.24 -13.83 -28.46
CA LYS A 117 11.92 -12.97 -29.44
C LYS A 117 11.17 -11.65 -29.64
N SER A 118 9.85 -11.71 -29.81
CA SER A 118 9.03 -10.51 -29.99
C SER A 118 9.00 -9.64 -28.74
N GLU A 119 9.00 -10.26 -27.55
CA GLU A 119 9.11 -9.57 -26.27
C GLU A 119 10.45 -8.85 -26.16
N ALA A 120 11.56 -9.54 -26.37
CA ALA A 120 12.90 -8.96 -26.30
C ALA A 120 13.11 -7.82 -27.31
N LEU A 121 12.59 -7.97 -28.54
CA LEU A 121 12.62 -6.90 -29.54
C LEU A 121 11.78 -5.70 -29.13
N LEU A 122 10.62 -5.93 -28.52
CA LEU A 122 9.75 -4.87 -28.07
C LEU A 122 10.40 -4.11 -26.90
N LEU A 123 10.90 -4.83 -25.89
CA LEU A 123 11.66 -4.25 -24.77
C LEU A 123 12.84 -3.41 -25.28
N GLY A 124 13.61 -3.96 -26.23
CA GLY A 124 14.77 -3.28 -26.80
C GLY A 124 14.46 -1.93 -27.46
N ARG A 125 13.26 -1.76 -28.03
CA ARG A 125 12.85 -0.49 -28.65
C ARG A 125 12.63 0.63 -27.63
N TYR A 126 12.33 0.29 -26.38
CA TYR A 126 12.02 1.24 -25.31
C TYR A 126 13.14 1.35 -24.26
N LEU A 127 14.37 0.92 -24.59
CA LEU A 127 15.54 1.05 -23.71
C LEU A 127 16.28 2.38 -23.84
N ALA A 128 16.06 3.14 -24.90
CA ALA A 128 16.84 4.34 -25.16
C ALA A 128 16.49 5.47 -24.17
N PRO A 129 17.48 6.24 -23.69
CA PRO A 129 17.29 7.26 -22.65
C PRO A 129 16.47 8.48 -23.09
N ASP A 130 16.23 8.62 -24.40
CA ASP A 130 15.41 9.68 -25.01
C ASP A 130 13.93 9.28 -25.18
N GLN A 131 13.54 8.08 -24.75
CA GLN A 131 12.16 7.61 -24.84
C GLN A 131 11.29 8.26 -23.76
N THR A 132 10.12 8.74 -24.17
CA THR A 132 9.08 9.27 -23.25
C THR A 132 8.20 8.17 -22.65
N LEU A 133 8.31 6.95 -23.16
CA LEU A 133 7.54 5.79 -22.73
C LEU A 133 8.47 4.76 -22.09
N GLN A 134 8.01 4.15 -20.99
CA GLN A 134 8.74 3.10 -20.30
C GLN A 134 8.03 1.76 -20.49
N MET A 135 8.79 0.76 -20.94
CA MET A 135 8.31 -0.62 -20.93
C MET A 135 8.85 -1.33 -19.70
N ILE A 136 7.96 -1.95 -18.94
CA ILE A 136 8.30 -2.70 -17.72
C ILE A 136 7.76 -4.12 -17.80
N ARG A 137 8.45 -5.05 -17.13
CA ARG A 137 7.94 -6.39 -16.83
C ARG A 137 7.50 -6.40 -15.37
N PRO A 138 6.21 -6.19 -15.06
CA PRO A 138 5.77 -5.87 -13.71
C PRO A 138 6.21 -6.91 -12.67
N ILE A 139 6.08 -8.20 -13.01
CA ILE A 139 6.44 -9.29 -12.09
C ILE A 139 7.94 -9.28 -11.76
N GLU A 140 8.80 -9.02 -12.75
CA GLU A 140 10.24 -8.99 -12.54
C GLU A 140 10.65 -7.76 -11.74
N VAL A 141 10.10 -6.58 -12.05
CA VAL A 141 10.38 -5.35 -11.29
C VAL A 141 9.98 -5.53 -9.83
N VAL A 142 8.79 -6.08 -9.54
CA VAL A 142 8.37 -6.36 -8.17
C VAL A 142 9.30 -7.36 -7.49
N GLN A 143 9.68 -8.43 -8.18
CA GLN A 143 10.62 -9.42 -7.65
C GLN A 143 12.00 -8.82 -7.36
N GLU A 144 12.52 -7.96 -8.22
CA GLU A 144 13.77 -7.23 -8.03
C GLU A 144 13.70 -6.33 -6.79
N LEU A 145 12.62 -5.55 -6.65
CA LEU A 145 12.42 -4.69 -5.48
C LEU A 145 12.35 -5.51 -4.17
N LEU A 146 11.60 -6.62 -4.16
CA LEU A 146 11.53 -7.52 -3.02
C LEU A 146 12.90 -8.15 -2.72
N HIS A 147 13.68 -8.46 -3.77
CA HIS A 147 15.03 -8.99 -3.61
C HIS A 147 15.93 -7.98 -2.91
N VAL A 148 15.88 -6.70 -3.27
CA VAL A 148 16.62 -5.62 -2.61
C VAL A 148 16.25 -5.51 -1.13
N ILE A 149 14.96 -5.52 -0.80
CA ILE A 149 14.50 -5.46 0.59
C ILE A 149 15.03 -6.66 1.40
N SER A 150 14.99 -7.86 0.82
CA SER A 150 15.51 -9.08 1.47
C SER A 150 17.02 -9.01 1.73
N HIS A 151 17.78 -8.34 0.87
CA HIS A 151 19.22 -8.13 1.06
C HIS A 151 19.50 -7.21 2.24
N LEU A 152 18.78 -6.09 2.34
CA LEU A 152 18.93 -5.16 3.45
C LEU A 152 18.59 -5.83 4.79
N ARG A 153 17.52 -6.62 4.83
CA ARG A 153 17.14 -7.40 6.02
C ARG A 153 18.28 -8.30 6.50
N ARG A 154 18.98 -9.00 5.60
CA ARG A 154 20.12 -9.85 5.96
C ARG A 154 21.26 -9.07 6.64
N LEU A 155 21.55 -7.85 6.20
CA LEU A 155 22.60 -7.01 6.81
C LEU A 155 22.22 -6.57 8.23
N PHE A 156 20.95 -6.20 8.44
CA PHE A 156 20.45 -5.87 9.77
C PHE A 156 20.43 -7.10 10.69
N ASP A 157 20.01 -8.26 10.18
CA ASP A 157 20.00 -9.52 10.95
C ASP A 157 21.43 -9.88 11.42
N LEU A 158 22.44 -9.75 10.56
CA LEU A 158 23.85 -9.94 10.93
C LEU A 158 24.31 -8.95 12.00
N SER A 159 23.92 -7.69 11.87
CA SER A 159 24.28 -6.64 12.84
C SER A 159 23.63 -6.88 14.20
N ILE A 160 22.35 -7.25 14.22
CA ILE A 160 21.60 -7.62 15.43
C ILE A 160 22.22 -8.85 16.08
N LEU A 161 22.60 -9.86 15.29
CA LEU A 161 23.25 -11.07 15.79
C LEU A 161 24.57 -10.73 16.50
N LEU A 162 25.41 -9.90 15.86
CA LEU A 162 26.69 -9.48 16.43
C LEU A 162 26.51 -8.67 17.71
N LEU A 163 25.56 -7.73 17.73
CA LEU A 163 25.23 -6.95 18.91
C LEU A 163 24.72 -7.85 20.04
N THR A 164 23.81 -8.77 19.74
CA THR A 164 23.26 -9.72 20.70
C THR A 164 24.35 -10.60 21.29
N MET A 165 25.30 -11.07 20.46
CA MET A 165 26.45 -11.84 20.93
C MET A 165 27.35 -11.02 21.85
N ALA A 166 27.66 -9.76 21.49
CA ALA A 166 28.45 -8.87 22.33
C ALA A 166 27.77 -8.59 23.67
N THR A 167 26.46 -8.30 23.67
CA THR A 167 25.66 -8.10 24.88
C THR A 167 25.60 -9.37 25.73
N ALA A 168 25.46 -10.55 25.12
CA ALA A 168 25.45 -11.83 25.84
C ALA A 168 26.80 -12.12 26.51
N LEU A 169 27.92 -11.85 25.81
CA LEU A 169 29.27 -11.97 26.38
C LEU A 169 29.48 -11.01 27.55
N LEU A 170 29.05 -9.75 27.41
CA LEU A 170 29.11 -8.78 28.50
C LEU A 170 28.27 -9.22 29.69
N ALA A 171 27.04 -9.69 29.45
CA ALA A 171 26.17 -10.20 30.50
C ALA A 171 26.80 -11.41 31.21
N ALA A 172 27.39 -12.35 30.46
CA ALA A 172 28.11 -13.49 31.02
C ALA A 172 29.30 -13.05 31.89
N LEU A 173 30.07 -12.05 31.44
CA LEU A 173 31.17 -11.48 32.21
C LEU A 173 30.69 -10.85 33.53
N VAL A 174 29.62 -10.05 33.47
CA VAL A 174 29.02 -9.40 34.66
C VAL A 174 28.51 -10.45 35.65
N LEU A 175 27.83 -11.50 35.15
CA LEU A 175 27.34 -12.60 35.98
C LEU A 175 28.50 -13.36 36.62
N MET A 176 29.57 -13.66 35.86
CA MET A 176 30.77 -14.32 36.40
C MET A 176 31.46 -13.48 37.47
N LEU A 177 31.58 -12.16 37.27
CA LEU A 177 32.15 -11.25 38.26
C LEU A 177 31.27 -11.15 39.51
N SER A 178 29.95 -11.08 39.35
CA SER A 178 28.98 -11.09 40.44
C SER A 178 29.11 -12.35 41.31
N LEU A 179 29.20 -13.53 40.67
CA LEU A 179 29.43 -14.80 41.36
C LEU A 179 30.80 -14.83 42.06
N ARG A 180 31.85 -14.27 41.43
CA ARG A 180 33.19 -14.18 42.03
C ARG A 180 33.21 -13.29 43.27
N LEU A 181 32.54 -12.15 43.26
CA LEU A 181 32.45 -11.22 44.39
C LEU A 181 31.69 -11.85 45.59
N ARG A 182 30.70 -12.70 45.31
CA ARG A 182 29.88 -13.39 46.32
C ARG A 182 30.53 -14.62 46.94
N GLN A 183 31.75 -14.99 46.55
CA GLN A 183 32.50 -16.08 47.19
C GLN A 183 32.69 -15.85 48.70
N ARG A 184 32.83 -14.59 49.13
CA ARG A 184 32.94 -14.23 50.55
C ARG A 184 31.65 -14.51 51.32
N GLU A 185 30.49 -14.14 50.76
CA GLU A 185 29.18 -14.44 51.35
C GLU A 185 28.93 -15.96 51.44
N MET A 186 29.29 -16.72 50.39
CA MET A 186 29.16 -18.17 50.42
C MET A 186 29.99 -18.81 51.53
N ARG A 187 31.19 -18.27 51.82
CA ARG A 187 32.02 -18.73 52.94
C ARG A 187 31.35 -18.45 54.29
N THR A 188 30.72 -17.29 54.45
CA THR A 188 29.95 -16.96 55.65
C THR A 188 28.75 -17.88 55.85
N PHE A 189 27.98 -18.18 54.79
CA PHE A 189 26.87 -19.14 54.89
C PHE A 189 27.34 -20.54 55.30
N TYR A 190 28.48 -20.98 54.77
CA TYR A 190 29.07 -22.25 55.17
C TYR A 190 29.47 -22.25 56.66
N LEU A 191 30.06 -21.16 57.16
CA LEU A 191 30.42 -21.01 58.57
C LEU A 191 29.20 -20.95 59.51
N LEU A 192 28.06 -20.46 59.03
CA LEU A 192 26.78 -20.46 59.75
C LEU A 192 26.06 -21.82 59.71
N GLY A 193 26.66 -22.86 59.10
CA GLY A 193 26.10 -24.20 59.04
C GLY A 193 25.08 -24.44 57.91
N CYS A 194 24.95 -23.51 56.95
CA CYS A 194 24.07 -23.72 55.80
C CYS A 194 24.62 -24.79 54.84
N SER A 195 23.73 -25.65 54.32
CA SER A 195 24.09 -26.62 53.28
C SER A 195 24.41 -25.94 51.95
N ARG A 196 25.29 -26.56 51.14
CA ARG A 196 25.74 -26.01 49.83
C ARG A 196 24.55 -25.72 48.89
N GLY A 197 23.48 -26.51 48.96
CA GLY A 197 22.27 -26.32 48.18
C GLY A 197 21.49 -25.05 48.55
N LYS A 198 21.35 -24.74 49.85
CA LYS A 198 20.66 -23.51 50.31
C LYS A 198 21.38 -22.24 49.84
N ALA A 199 22.71 -22.25 49.86
CA ALA A 199 23.50 -21.11 49.38
C ALA A 199 23.37 -20.90 47.86
N VAL A 200 23.36 -21.97 47.07
CA VAL A 200 23.10 -21.89 45.61
C VAL A 200 21.67 -21.39 45.34
N GLN A 201 20.68 -21.86 46.11
CA GLN A 201 19.28 -21.45 45.95
C GLN A 201 19.12 -19.93 46.16
N VAL A 202 19.74 -19.35 47.19
CA VAL A 202 19.68 -17.90 47.44
C VAL A 202 20.23 -17.10 46.25
N VAL A 203 21.39 -17.50 45.72
CA VAL A 203 22.02 -16.82 44.57
C VAL A 203 21.16 -16.99 43.31
N ALA A 204 20.64 -18.19 43.06
CA ALA A 204 19.76 -18.46 41.92
C ALA A 204 18.49 -17.60 41.97
N THR A 205 17.85 -17.47 43.13
CA THR A 205 16.66 -16.63 43.31
C THR A 205 16.95 -15.16 43.03
N GLN A 206 18.09 -14.65 43.49
CA GLN A 206 18.47 -13.25 43.22
C GLN A 206 18.77 -13.01 41.73
N LEU A 207 19.47 -13.93 41.06
CA LEU A 207 19.71 -13.83 39.62
C LEU A 207 18.41 -13.90 38.82
N LEU A 208 17.50 -14.81 39.19
CA LEU A 208 16.18 -14.92 38.59
C LEU A 208 15.40 -13.61 38.72
N LEU A 209 15.40 -12.99 39.91
CA LEU A 209 14.74 -11.71 40.14
C LEU A 209 15.31 -10.60 39.24
N VAL A 210 16.64 -10.51 39.14
CA VAL A 210 17.29 -9.50 38.28
C VAL A 210 16.91 -9.70 36.81
N VAL A 211 16.90 -10.95 36.32
CA VAL A 211 16.50 -11.27 34.93
C VAL A 211 15.03 -10.93 34.71
N LEU A 212 14.14 -11.26 35.64
CA LEU A 212 12.71 -10.93 35.54
C LEU A 212 12.48 -9.41 35.48
N ILE A 213 13.19 -8.64 36.32
CA ILE A 213 13.11 -7.18 36.31
C ILE A 213 13.64 -6.63 34.97
N ALA A 214 14.77 -7.14 34.48
CA ALA A 214 15.35 -6.71 33.22
C ALA A 214 14.43 -6.97 32.02
N VAL A 215 13.84 -8.17 31.94
CA VAL A 215 12.88 -8.53 30.88
C VAL A 215 11.63 -7.65 30.96
N SER A 216 11.09 -7.44 32.17
CA SER A 216 9.91 -6.58 32.37
C SER A 216 10.19 -5.15 31.92
N LEU A 217 11.34 -4.59 32.30
CA LEU A 217 11.74 -3.25 31.92
C LEU A 217 12.00 -3.12 30.42
N SER A 218 12.62 -4.14 29.81
CA SER A 218 12.86 -4.19 28.37
C SER A 218 11.55 -4.25 27.57
N PHE A 219 10.58 -5.04 28.02
CA PHE A 219 9.25 -5.11 27.41
C PHE A 219 8.52 -3.77 27.50
N LEU A 220 8.52 -3.13 28.69
CA LEU A 220 7.95 -1.80 28.90
C LEU A 220 8.58 -0.76 27.95
N ALA A 221 9.91 -0.73 27.86
CA ALA A 221 10.61 0.19 26.96
C ALA A 221 10.26 -0.05 25.49
N ALA A 222 10.21 -1.31 25.04
CA ALA A 222 9.82 -1.65 23.67
C ALA A 222 8.39 -1.20 23.34
N SER A 223 7.44 -1.45 24.25
CA SER A 223 6.04 -1.06 24.09
C SER A 223 5.82 0.46 24.10
N ALA A 224 6.71 1.23 24.74
CA ALA A 224 6.64 2.69 24.75
C ALA A 224 7.18 3.32 23.47
N VAL A 225 8.14 2.66 22.80
CA VAL A 225 8.78 3.17 21.57
C VAL A 225 7.98 2.81 20.31
N SER A 226 7.31 1.65 20.28
CA SER A 226 6.56 1.20 19.11
C SER A 226 5.49 2.18 18.58
N PRO A 227 4.65 2.84 19.42
CA PRO A 227 3.63 3.76 18.92
C PRO A 227 4.25 5.05 18.36
N GLY A 228 5.39 5.47 18.93
CA GLY A 228 6.12 6.65 18.47
C GLY A 228 6.74 6.43 17.10
N LEU A 229 7.27 5.22 16.83
CA LEU A 229 7.77 4.85 15.51
C LEU A 229 6.66 4.77 14.47
N GLU A 230 5.52 4.17 14.80
CA GLU A 230 4.35 4.11 13.90
C GLU A 230 3.85 5.51 13.53
N TRP A 231 3.73 6.41 14.50
CA TRP A 231 3.33 7.79 14.26
C TRP A 231 4.32 8.56 13.37
N LEU A 232 5.63 8.37 13.59
CA LEU A 232 6.67 9.03 12.81
C LEU A 232 6.70 8.51 11.37
N PHE A 233 6.47 7.21 11.19
CA PHE A 233 6.38 6.56 9.88
C PHE A 233 5.18 7.06 9.07
N ILE A 234 3.99 7.12 9.70
CA ILE A 234 2.78 7.69 9.08
C ILE A 234 3.02 9.15 8.66
N ARG A 235 3.66 9.94 9.53
CA ARG A 235 3.94 11.35 9.26
C ARG A 235 4.91 11.55 8.09
N LEU A 236 5.94 10.71 7.98
CA LEU A 236 6.91 10.74 6.86
C LEU A 236 6.31 10.25 5.53
N MET A 237 5.34 9.34 5.54
CA MET A 237 4.62 8.93 4.33
C MET A 237 3.56 9.94 3.88
N SER A 238 3.10 10.81 4.77
CA SER A 238 2.10 11.85 4.47
C SER A 238 2.70 13.16 3.94
N THR A 239 4.03 13.27 3.82
CA THR A 239 4.77 14.43 3.28
C THR A 239 5.42 14.08 1.95
#